data_AF-A0A6P6XTI7-F1
#
_entry.id   AF-A0A6P6XTI7-F1
#
_cell.length_a   1.000
_cell.length_b   1.000
_cell.length_c   1.000
_cell.angle_alpha   90.00
_cell.angle_beta   90.00
_cell.angle_gamma   90.00
#
_symmetry.space_group_name_H-M   'P 1'
#
loop_
_entity.id
_entity.type
_entity.pdbx_description
1 polymer ?
#
loop_
_entity_poly.entity_id
_entity_poly.type
_entity_poly.pdbx_seq_one_letter_code
_entity_poly.pdbx_strand_id
1 'polypeptide(L)'
;MQQNYGFKIEWFITNERYGNKQTNGSWSGLIGMIVNNKIDMAIGGISQTKNRIDVVDFLESHDQDRLTFAITDLDNRLGLHQTYNFDLLWKPFMFEVWMILLSMFV
;
A
#
# COMPACT_ATOMS: atom_id res chain seq x y z
N MET A 1 26.78 4.29 -4.73
CA MET A 1 26.57 5.72 -5.07
C MET A 1 27.81 6.55 -4.71
N GLN A 2 28.01 6.94 -3.44
CA GLN A 2 29.12 7.82 -3.05
C GLN A 2 30.52 7.29 -3.47
N GLN A 3 30.81 6.03 -3.15
CA GLN A 3 32.10 5.40 -3.49
C GLN A 3 32.33 5.24 -5.00
N ASN A 4 31.25 5.11 -5.79
CA ASN A 4 31.36 4.81 -7.22
C ASN A 4 31.52 6.09 -8.08
N TYR A 5 31.05 7.24 -7.59
CA TYR A 5 31.00 8.49 -8.35
C TYR A 5 31.83 9.63 -7.73
N GLY A 6 32.48 9.40 -6.59
CA GLY A 6 33.45 10.35 -6.01
C GLY A 6 32.88 11.64 -5.41
N PHE A 7 31.56 11.70 -5.17
CA PHE A 7 30.93 12.84 -4.47
C PHE A 7 30.91 12.63 -2.94
N LYS A 8 30.62 13.70 -2.18
CA LYS A 8 30.33 13.62 -0.74
C LYS A 8 28.84 13.85 -0.51
N ILE A 9 28.26 13.13 0.44
CA ILE A 9 26.86 13.28 0.82
C ILE A 9 26.79 14.01 2.15
N GLU A 10 26.02 15.09 2.19
CA GLU A 10 25.57 15.72 3.42
C GLU A 10 24.09 15.36 3.61
N TRP A 11 23.78 14.74 4.76
CA TRP A 11 22.43 14.31 5.04
C TRP A 11 21.62 15.45 5.65
N PHE A 12 20.48 15.75 5.04
CA PHE A 12 19.52 16.73 5.54
C PHE A 12 18.19 16.04 5.81
N ILE A 13 17.74 16.06 7.07
CA ILE A 13 16.46 15.47 7.48
C ILE A 13 15.45 16.60 7.66
N THR A 14 14.25 16.41 7.10
CA THR A 14 13.16 17.39 7.19
C THR A 14 11.82 16.71 7.47
N ASN A 15 10.92 17.45 8.12
CA ASN A 15 9.53 17.05 8.33
C ASN A 15 8.61 17.48 7.18
N GLU A 16 9.18 18.07 6.13
CA GLU A 16 8.45 18.42 4.92
C GLU A 16 7.84 17.18 4.25
N ARG A 17 6.64 17.36 3.66
CA ARG A 17 5.98 16.29 2.90
C ARG A 17 6.66 16.11 1.53
N TYR A 18 6.22 15.10 0.75
CA TYR A 18 6.77 14.83 -0.57
C TYR A 18 6.70 16.02 -1.54
N GLY A 19 5.61 16.78 -1.49
CA GLY A 19 5.43 17.99 -2.28
C GLY A 19 4.27 17.94 -3.26
N ASN A 20 3.54 19.06 -3.34
CA ASN A 20 2.37 19.24 -4.18
C ASN A 20 2.43 20.60 -4.88
N LYS A 21 1.93 20.65 -6.11
CA LYS A 21 1.75 21.89 -6.86
C LYS A 21 0.68 22.75 -6.19
N GLN A 22 1.04 23.99 -5.91
CA GLN A 22 0.18 25.00 -5.29
C GLN A 22 -0.61 25.75 -6.36
N THR A 23 -1.65 26.47 -5.95
CA THR A 23 -2.50 27.27 -6.85
C THR A 23 -1.74 28.40 -7.55
N ASN A 24 -0.71 28.94 -6.90
CA ASN A 24 0.20 29.94 -7.47
C ASN A 24 1.28 29.34 -8.39
N GLY A 25 1.23 28.03 -8.67
CA GLY A 25 2.19 27.32 -9.51
C GLY A 25 3.47 26.88 -8.81
N SER A 26 3.71 27.29 -7.56
CA SER A 26 4.87 26.86 -6.80
C SER A 26 4.74 25.41 -6.31
N TRP A 27 5.83 24.83 -5.84
CA TRP A 27 5.87 23.50 -5.26
C TRP A 27 6.22 23.56 -3.77
N SER A 28 5.52 22.77 -2.97
CA SER A 28 5.83 22.55 -1.56
C SER A 28 6.68 21.30 -1.35
N GLY A 29 7.10 21.05 -0.11
CA GLY A 29 7.74 19.80 0.28
C GLY A 29 9.08 19.52 -0.40
N LEU A 30 9.47 18.24 -0.47
CA LEU A 30 10.73 17.81 -1.09
C LEU A 30 10.86 18.25 -2.55
N ILE A 31 9.80 18.15 -3.36
CA ILE A 31 9.80 18.66 -4.74
C ILE A 31 10.07 20.16 -4.77
N GLY A 32 9.41 20.93 -3.90
CA GLY A 32 9.66 22.37 -3.77
C GLY A 32 11.09 22.70 -3.36
N MET A 33 11.70 21.87 -2.51
CA MET A 33 13.10 22.06 -2.10
C MET A 33 14.07 21.84 -3.26
N ILE A 34 13.84 20.82 -4.10
CA ILE A 34 14.65 20.59 -5.31
C ILE A 34 14.47 21.75 -6.31
N VAL A 35 13.22 22.11 -6.63
CA VAL A 35 12.92 23.19 -7.61
C VAL A 35 13.51 24.53 -7.19
N ASN A 36 13.61 24.79 -5.88
CA ASN A 36 14.20 26.02 -5.33
C ASN A 36 15.69 25.88 -5.00
N ASN A 37 16.37 24.83 -5.48
CA ASN A 37 17.80 24.55 -5.25
C ASN A 37 18.22 24.58 -3.77
N LYS A 38 17.35 24.12 -2.86
CA LYS A 38 17.66 23.99 -1.43
C LYS A 38 18.34 22.66 -1.10
N ILE A 39 18.12 21.65 -1.94
CA ILE A 39 18.74 20.33 -1.87
C ILE A 39 19.01 19.84 -3.30
N ASP A 40 20.06 19.06 -3.48
CA ASP A 40 20.43 18.51 -4.79
C ASP A 40 19.72 17.19 -5.10
N MET A 41 19.34 16.44 -4.05
CA MET A 41 18.69 15.14 -4.18
C MET A 41 17.73 14.90 -3.01
N ALA A 42 16.55 14.37 -3.31
CA ALA A 42 15.61 13.85 -2.31
C ALA A 42 15.55 12.33 -2.39
N ILE A 43 15.54 11.66 -1.23
CA ILE A 43 15.47 10.20 -1.12
C ILE A 43 14.29 9.83 -0.22
N GLY A 44 13.46 8.90 -0.68
CA GLY A 44 12.31 8.38 0.07
C GLY A 44 11.32 7.66 -0.84
N GLY A 45 10.20 7.20 -0.28
CA GLY A 45 9.07 6.62 -1.03
C GLY A 45 8.29 7.68 -1.82
N ILE A 46 8.96 8.33 -2.78
CA ILE A 46 8.40 9.42 -3.58
C ILE A 46 7.82 8.83 -4.86
N SER A 47 6.49 8.83 -4.98
CA SER A 47 5.83 8.37 -6.21
C SER A 47 6.16 9.29 -7.40
N GLN A 48 6.58 8.69 -8.49
CA GLN A 48 6.78 9.34 -9.79
C GLN A 48 5.40 9.61 -10.41
N THR A 49 4.98 10.87 -10.42
CA THR A 49 3.72 11.29 -11.05
C THR A 49 4.01 12.23 -12.20
N LYS A 50 3.11 12.28 -13.20
CA LYS A 50 3.30 13.12 -14.40
C LYS A 50 3.66 14.57 -14.05
N ASN A 51 2.89 15.19 -13.16
CA ASN A 51 3.12 16.57 -12.75
C ASN A 51 4.49 16.81 -12.09
N ARG A 52 5.06 15.79 -11.42
CA ARG A 52 6.38 15.90 -10.77
C ARG A 52 7.52 15.72 -11.77
N ILE A 53 7.36 14.80 -12.73
CA ILE A 53 8.35 14.56 -13.79
C ILE A 53 8.54 15.82 -14.66
N ASP A 54 7.50 16.65 -14.81
CA ASP A 54 7.59 17.90 -15.57
C ASP A 54 8.46 18.98 -14.90
N VAL A 55 8.86 18.81 -13.63
CA VAL A 55 9.59 19.84 -12.86
C VAL A 55 10.86 19.35 -12.17
N VAL A 56 11.04 18.03 -12.02
CA VAL A 56 12.25 17.42 -11.49
C VAL A 56 12.57 16.14 -12.24
N ASP A 57 13.86 15.83 -12.35
CA ASP A 57 14.32 14.57 -12.91
C ASP A 57 14.27 13.46 -11.86
N PHE A 58 13.76 12.30 -12.26
CA PHE A 58 13.77 11.08 -11.44
C PHE A 58 14.78 10.08 -12.00
N LEU A 59 15.42 9.34 -11.10
CA LEU A 59 16.13 8.11 -11.45
C LEU A 59 15.13 7.01 -11.85
N GLU A 60 15.64 5.93 -12.45
CA GLU A 60 14.82 4.74 -12.67
C GLU A 60 14.19 4.26 -11.36
N SER A 61 12.92 3.83 -11.45
CA SER A 61 12.20 3.38 -10.26
C SER A 61 12.86 2.15 -9.68
N HIS A 62 13.24 2.21 -8.41
CA HIS A 62 13.84 1.10 -7.69
C HIS A 62 12.79 0.11 -7.16
N ASP A 63 11.52 0.54 -7.08
CA ASP A 63 10.39 -0.24 -6.59
C ASP A 63 9.11 0.08 -7.37
N GLN A 64 8.14 -0.83 -7.38
CA GLN A 64 6.83 -0.64 -8.00
C GLN A 64 5.73 -0.96 -6.99
N ASP A 65 5.09 0.08 -6.46
CA ASP A 65 3.98 -0.04 -5.52
C ASP A 65 2.62 -0.12 -6.25
N ARG A 66 1.64 -0.77 -5.63
CA ARG A 66 0.27 -0.91 -6.12
C ARG A 66 -0.70 -0.32 -5.11
N LEU A 67 -1.58 0.57 -5.59
CA LEU A 67 -2.68 1.06 -4.77
C LEU A 67 -3.60 -0.10 -4.38
N THR A 68 -3.67 -0.39 -3.08
CA THR A 68 -4.49 -1.43 -2.50
C THR A 68 -5.16 -0.92 -1.22
N PHE A 69 -6.15 -1.67 -0.73
CA PHE A 69 -6.85 -1.35 0.51
C PHE A 69 -6.41 -2.30 1.61
N ALA A 70 -6.08 -1.74 2.79
CA ALA A 70 -5.92 -2.52 4.00
C ALA A 70 -7.29 -2.70 4.64
N ILE A 71 -7.76 -3.94 4.73
CA ILE A 71 -8.94 -4.31 5.53
C ILE A 71 -8.47 -5.05 6.78
N THR A 72 -9.20 -4.88 7.88
CA THR A 72 -8.94 -5.69 9.07
C THR A 72 -9.31 -7.13 8.78
N ASP A 73 -8.53 -8.03 9.33
CA ASP A 73 -8.83 -9.45 9.30
C ASP A 73 -10.22 -9.70 9.91
N LEU A 74 -11.14 -10.14 9.06
CA LEU A 74 -12.53 -10.40 9.41
C LEU A 74 -12.65 -11.68 10.24
N ASP A 75 -11.74 -12.64 10.04
CA ASP A 75 -11.73 -13.94 10.72
C ASP A 75 -11.49 -13.74 12.22
N ASN A 76 -10.49 -12.93 12.55
CA ASN A 76 -10.18 -12.52 13.91
C ASN A 76 -11.29 -11.68 14.56
N ARG A 77 -11.95 -10.77 13.81
CA ARG A 77 -13.01 -9.91 14.35
C ARG A 77 -14.32 -10.65 14.62
N LEU A 78 -14.67 -11.59 13.77
CA LEU A 78 -15.89 -12.38 13.90
C LEU A 78 -15.69 -13.64 14.76
N GLY A 79 -14.46 -13.89 15.25
CA GLY A 79 -14.12 -15.11 15.97
C GLY A 79 -14.31 -16.37 15.11
N LEU A 80 -14.18 -16.24 13.78
CA LEU A 80 -14.36 -17.31 12.80
C LEU A 80 -13.15 -18.25 12.73
N HIS A 81 -12.16 -18.06 13.61
CA HIS A 81 -11.07 -18.98 13.91
C HIS A 81 -11.51 -20.43 13.67
N GLN A 82 -10.90 -21.07 12.68
CA GLN A 82 -11.21 -22.40 12.16
C GLN A 82 -11.68 -23.38 13.24
N THR A 83 -12.98 -23.42 13.45
CA THR A 83 -13.64 -24.57 14.05
C THR A 83 -13.81 -25.56 12.91
N TYR A 84 -13.21 -26.74 13.03
CA TYR A 84 -13.57 -27.88 12.19
C TYR A 84 -15.05 -28.19 12.44
N ASN A 85 -15.92 -27.49 11.73
CA ASN A 85 -17.35 -27.53 11.92
C ASN A 85 -17.90 -28.76 11.20
N PHE A 86 -17.99 -29.90 11.89
CA PHE A 86 -18.85 -31.00 11.45
C PHE A 86 -20.29 -30.52 11.24
N ASP A 87 -20.69 -29.43 11.89
CA ASP A 87 -21.94 -28.71 11.67
C ASP A 87 -22.13 -28.22 10.23
N LEU A 88 -21.05 -28.00 9.46
CA LEU A 88 -21.14 -27.68 8.03
C LEU A 88 -21.74 -28.83 7.20
N LEU A 89 -21.61 -30.08 7.65
CA LEU A 89 -22.18 -31.24 6.98
C LEU A 89 -23.70 -31.31 7.14
N TRP A 90 -24.22 -30.81 8.27
CA TRP A 90 -25.64 -30.85 8.60
C TRP A 90 -26.40 -29.58 8.20
N LYS A 91 -25.71 -28.45 8.03
CA LYS A 91 -26.27 -27.15 7.59
C LYS A 91 -27.04 -27.12 6.25
N PRO A 92 -26.70 -27.93 5.22
CA PRO A 92 -27.32 -27.77 3.90
C PRO A 92 -28.82 -28.07 3.87
N PHE A 93 -29.31 -28.92 4.78
CA PHE A 93 -30.72 -29.35 4.80
C PHE A 93 -31.27 -29.32 6.23
N MET A 94 -32.58 -29.05 6.35
CA MET A 94 -33.26 -29.16 7.65
C MET A 94 -33.28 -30.61 8.13
N PHE A 95 -33.40 -30.80 9.44
CA PHE A 95 -33.35 -32.13 10.08
C PHE A 95 -34.37 -33.12 9.47
N GLU A 96 -35.53 -32.62 9.06
CA GLU A 96 -36.60 -33.38 8.43
C GLU A 96 -36.16 -34.03 7.12
N VAL A 97 -35.35 -33.35 6.31
CA VAL A 97 -34.85 -33.86 5.03
C VAL A 97 -33.90 -35.04 5.26
N TRP A 98 -33.05 -34.95 6.27
CA TRP A 98 -32.16 -36.05 6.66
C TRP A 98 -32.95 -37.27 7.15
N MET A 99 -34.03 -37.06 7.92
CA MET A 99 -34.91 -38.15 8.36
C MET A 99 -35.62 -38.83 7.19
N ILE A 100 -36.07 -38.05 6.19
CA ILE A 100 -36.67 -38.59 4.96
C ILE A 100 -35.64 -39.41 4.19
N LEU A 101 -34.42 -38.88 3.98
CA LEU A 101 -33.36 -39.60 3.28
C LEU A 101 -33.02 -40.92 3.96
N LEU A 102 -32.88 -40.92 5.30
CA LEU A 102 -32.62 -42.15 6.06
C LEU A 102 -33.77 -43.16 5.94
N SER A 103 -35.02 -42.71 5.89
CA SER A 103 -36.17 -43.60 5.70
C SER A 103 -36.24 -44.24 4.31
N MET A 104 -35.53 -43.70 3.30
CA MET A 104 -35.47 -44.31 1.96
C MET A 104 -34.52 -45.51 1.88
N PHE A 105 -33.62 -45.68 2.86
CA PHE A 105 -32.63 -46.77 2.89
C PHE A 105 -32.99 -47.90 3.87
N VAL A 106 -34.17 -47.83 4.50
CA VAL A 106 -34.77 -48.88 5.34
C VAL A 106 -35.87 -49.58 4.55
#